data_AF-A0A7K4FFS1-F1
#
_entry.id   AF-A0A7K4FFS1-F1
#
_cell.length_a   1.000
_cell.length_b   1.000
_cell.length_c   1.000
_cell.angle_alpha   90.00
_cell.angle_beta   90.00
_cell.angle_gamma   90.00
#
_symmetry.space_group_name_H-M   'P 1'
#
loop_
_entity.id
_entity.type
_entity.pdbx_description
1 polymer ?
#
loop_
_entity_poly.entity_id
_entity_poly.type
_entity_poly.pdbx_seq_one_letter_code
_entity_poly.pdbx_strand_id
1 'polypeptide(L)'
;MVAAKRILPAPTELHARWQAVFEEAGLRADILGLADRFPEERSLEIPFQTLDRIDTTLGDLLLDRPEDVLPAGVRGLRELLPLDRPELSGLRLR
;
A
#
# COMPACT_ATOMS: atom_id res chain seq x y z
N MET A 1 9.58 -11.26 27.07
CA MET A 1 10.28 -10.80 25.86
C MET A 1 9.90 -9.34 25.63
N VAL A 2 10.85 -8.43 25.70
CA VAL A 2 10.62 -7.01 25.44
C VAL A 2 10.41 -6.87 23.93
N ALA A 3 9.20 -6.48 23.50
CA ALA A 3 8.99 -6.09 22.11
C ALA A 3 9.94 -4.93 21.84
N ALA A 4 10.98 -5.17 21.03
CA ALA A 4 11.83 -4.10 20.55
C ALA A 4 10.90 -3.11 19.85
N LYS A 5 10.80 -1.89 20.37
CA LYS A 5 9.98 -0.82 19.79
C LYS A 5 10.52 -0.58 18.39
N ARG A 6 9.86 -1.15 17.38
CA ARG A 6 10.26 -1.02 15.99
C ARG A 6 10.17 0.47 15.64
N ILE A 7 11.29 1.04 15.22
CA ILE A 7 11.34 2.44 14.84
C ILE A 7 10.56 2.57 13.53
N LEU A 8 9.59 3.48 13.49
CA LEU A 8 8.84 3.76 12.27
C LEU A 8 9.82 4.25 11.18
N PRO A 9 9.89 3.58 10.01
CA PRO A 9 10.72 4.03 8.91
C PRO A 9 10.29 5.40 8.38
N ALA A 10 11.16 6.07 7.63
CA ALA A 10 10.81 7.32 6.98
C ALA A 10 9.63 7.09 5.99
N PRO A 11 8.75 8.08 5.75
CA PRO A 11 7.63 7.93 4.82
C PRO A 11 8.03 7.48 3.41
N THR A 12 9.19 7.93 2.93
CA THR A 12 9.76 7.52 1.63
C THR A 12 10.20 6.06 1.60
N GLU A 13 10.65 5.52 2.73
CA GLU A 13 11.02 4.11 2.85
C GLU A 13 9.77 3.23 2.91
N LEU A 14 8.75 3.62 3.70
CA LEU A 14 7.46 2.94 3.71
C LEU A 14 6.83 2.90 2.32
N HIS A 15 6.92 4.02 1.59
CA HIS A 15 6.50 4.08 0.20
C HIS A 15 7.22 3.03 -0.66
N ALA A 16 8.56 3.01 -0.64
CA ALA A 16 9.35 2.10 -1.47
C ALA A 16 9.04 0.63 -1.17
N ARG A 17 8.81 0.30 0.11
CA ARG A 17 8.38 -1.04 0.53
C ARG A 17 7.01 -1.42 -0.03
N TRP A 18 6.04 -0.50 -0.02
CA TRP A 18 4.74 -0.73 -0.65
C TRP A 18 4.83 -0.94 -2.17
N GLN A 19 5.66 -0.16 -2.86
CA GLN A 19 5.91 -0.35 -4.29
C GLN A 19 6.47 -1.75 -4.59
N ALA A 20 7.43 -2.22 -3.78
CA ALA A 20 7.96 -3.57 -3.89
C ALA A 20 6.88 -4.64 -3.67
N VAL A 21 6.00 -4.46 -2.66
CA VAL A 21 4.86 -5.35 -2.43
C VAL A 21 3.92 -5.41 -3.63
N PHE A 22 3.58 -4.25 -4.24
CA PHE A 22 2.70 -4.23 -5.40
C PHE A 22 3.29 -4.96 -6.61
N GLU A 23 4.59 -4.79 -6.84
CA GLU A 23 5.31 -5.45 -7.94
C GLU A 23 5.43 -6.97 -7.69
N GLU A 24 5.90 -7.37 -6.52
CA GLU A 24 6.09 -8.79 -6.17
C GLU A 24 4.78 -9.56 -6.04
N ALA A 25 3.69 -8.91 -5.64
CA ALA A 25 2.36 -9.49 -5.65
C ALA A 25 1.71 -9.53 -7.05
N GLY A 26 2.33 -8.94 -8.07
CA GLY A 26 1.81 -8.89 -9.43
C GLY A 26 0.59 -7.98 -9.61
N LEU A 27 0.37 -7.02 -8.70
CA LEU A 27 -0.83 -6.20 -8.63
C LEU A 27 -0.84 -5.04 -9.64
N ARG A 28 0.21 -4.88 -10.45
CA ARG A 28 0.36 -3.73 -11.36
C ARG A 28 -0.80 -3.61 -12.36
N ALA A 29 -1.29 -4.72 -12.89
CA ALA A 29 -2.43 -4.72 -13.82
C ALA A 29 -3.73 -4.32 -13.10
N ASP A 30 -3.97 -4.84 -11.90
CA ASP A 30 -5.15 -4.53 -11.09
C ASP A 30 -5.18 -3.05 -10.68
N ILE A 31 -4.02 -2.52 -10.30
CA ILE A 31 -3.82 -1.10 -9.98
C ILE A 31 -4.16 -0.23 -11.18
N LEU A 32 -3.60 -0.51 -12.36
CA LEU A 32 -3.92 0.28 -13.56
C LEU A 32 -5.40 0.18 -13.93
N GLY A 33 -5.99 -1.01 -13.85
CA GLY A 33 -7.41 -1.21 -14.11
C GLY A 33 -8.33 -0.51 -13.09
N LEU A 34 -7.85 -0.21 -11.88
CA LEU A 34 -8.61 0.55 -10.88
C LEU A 34 -8.89 1.97 -11.36
N ALA A 35 -8.02 2.58 -12.17
CA ALA A 35 -8.27 3.89 -12.76
C ALA A 35 -9.48 3.88 -13.71
N ASP A 36 -9.66 2.78 -14.45
CA ASP A 36 -10.77 2.62 -15.41
C ASP A 36 -12.11 2.34 -14.72
N ARG A 37 -12.07 1.69 -13.55
CA ARG A 37 -13.26 1.31 -12.74
C ARG A 37 -13.64 2.36 -11.70
N PHE A 38 -12.88 3.44 -11.60
CA PHE A 38 -13.19 4.54 -10.71
C PHE A 38 -14.32 5.41 -11.29
N PRO A 39 -15.34 5.82 -10.50
CA PRO A 39 -15.43 5.79 -9.04
C PRO A 39 -16.17 4.60 -8.44
N GLU A 40 -16.61 3.62 -9.22
CA GLU A 40 -17.38 2.46 -8.75
C GLU A 40 -16.52 1.56 -7.86
N GLU A 41 -15.26 1.35 -8.22
CA GLU A 41 -14.26 0.66 -7.44
C GLU A 41 -13.19 1.64 -6.93
N ARG A 42 -12.89 1.61 -5.63
CA ARG A 42 -12.00 2.58 -4.97
C ARG A 42 -10.96 1.95 -4.04
N SER A 43 -10.90 0.63 -4.02
CA SER A 43 -10.07 -0.11 -3.07
C SER A 43 -9.24 -1.13 -3.83
N LEU A 44 -7.96 -1.23 -3.45
CA LEU A 44 -7.14 -2.38 -3.75
C LEU A 44 -7.11 -3.26 -2.48
N GLU A 45 -7.49 -4.52 -2.62
CA GLU A 45 -7.47 -5.49 -1.52
C GLU A 45 -6.21 -6.34 -1.61
N ILE A 46 -5.47 -6.44 -0.51
CA ILE A 46 -4.27 -7.27 -0.42
C ILE A 46 -4.41 -8.20 0.78
N PRO A 47 -4.43 -9.53 0.59
CA PRO A 47 -4.45 -10.45 1.72
C PRO A 47 -3.24 -10.20 2.62
N PHE A 48 -3.45 -10.06 3.93
CA PHE A 48 -2.35 -9.84 4.88
C PHE A 48 -1.25 -10.90 4.76
N GLN A 49 -1.62 -12.15 4.51
CA GLN A 49 -0.67 -13.25 4.28
C GLN A 49 0.26 -12.99 3.08
N THR A 50 -0.23 -12.32 2.04
CA THR A 50 0.59 -11.93 0.89
C THR A 50 1.58 -10.83 1.28
N LEU A 51 1.12 -9.82 2.00
CA LEU A 51 1.98 -8.76 2.54
C LEU A 51 3.07 -9.33 3.45
N ASP A 52 2.69 -10.13 4.44
CA ASP A 52 3.60 -10.70 5.45
C ASP A 52 4.65 -11.64 4.83
N ARG A 53 4.27 -12.36 3.76
CA ARG A 53 5.19 -13.21 3.00
C ARG A 53 6.22 -12.41 2.20
N ILE A 54 5.83 -11.26 1.66
CA ILE A 54 6.72 -10.41 0.85
C ILE A 54 7.60 -9.54 1.75
N ASP A 55 7.00 -8.87 2.72
CA ASP A 55 7.68 -8.00 3.68
C ASP A 55 7.07 -8.16 5.07
N THR A 56 7.55 -9.15 5.82
CA THR A 56 7.15 -9.40 7.21
C THR A 56 7.37 -8.18 8.10
N THR A 57 8.40 -7.37 7.83
CA THR A 57 8.64 -6.17 8.64
C THR A 57 7.54 -5.13 8.41
N LEU A 58 7.12 -4.94 7.17
CA LEU A 58 6.01 -4.06 6.83
C LEU A 58 4.67 -4.62 7.34
N GLY A 59 4.47 -5.94 7.27
CA GLY A 59 3.31 -6.62 7.84
C GLY A 59 3.17 -6.39 9.35
N ASP A 60 4.25 -6.59 10.10
CA ASP A 60 4.30 -6.30 11.54
C ASP A 60 4.08 -4.81 11.83
N LEU A 61 4.71 -3.90 11.05
CA LEU A 61 4.51 -2.46 11.21
C LEU A 61 3.06 -2.06 10.92
N LEU A 62 2.39 -2.71 9.98
CA LEU A 62 0.98 -2.49 9.69
C LEU A 62 0.09 -2.86 10.88
N LEU A 63 0.41 -3.94 11.59
CA LEU A 63 -0.30 -4.35 12.80
C LEU A 63 -0.06 -3.38 13.97
N ASP A 64 1.17 -2.88 14.11
CA ASP A 64 1.55 -1.98 15.21
C ASP A 64 1.13 -0.51 15.00
N ARG A 65 1.19 -0.03 13.75
CA ARG A 65 1.07 1.39 13.35
C ARG A 65 0.26 1.57 12.05
N PRO A 66 -0.98 1.06 11.95
CA PRO A 66 -1.75 1.10 10.71
C PRO A 66 -2.00 2.53 10.21
N GLU A 67 -2.13 3.49 11.12
CA GLU A 67 -2.34 4.91 10.81
C GLU A 67 -1.16 5.57 10.08
N ASP A 68 0.05 5.03 10.23
CA ASP A 68 1.26 5.53 9.57
C ASP A 68 1.53 4.74 8.27
N VAL A 69 1.30 3.43 8.29
CA VAL A 69 1.67 2.51 7.21
C VAL A 69 0.68 2.53 6.05
N LEU A 70 -0.63 2.56 6.31
CA LEU A 70 -1.66 2.56 5.26
C LEU A 70 -1.61 3.81 4.38
N PRO A 71 -1.47 5.05 4.92
CA PRO A 71 -1.38 6.23 4.07
C PRO A 71 -0.15 6.24 3.16
N ALA A 72 0.97 5.66 3.60
CA ALA A 72 2.15 5.50 2.76
C ALA A 72 1.86 4.57 1.57
N GLY A 73 1.12 3.48 1.80
CA GLY A 73 0.68 2.57 0.74
C GLY A 73 -0.29 3.21 -0.25
N VAL A 74 -1.24 4.02 0.23
CA VAL A 74 -2.15 4.79 -0.64
C VAL A 74 -1.39 5.78 -1.50
N ARG A 75 -0.33 6.43 -0.97
CA ARG A 75 0.54 7.29 -1.79
C ARG A 75 1.28 6.49 -2.86
N GLY A 76 1.85 5.35 -2.48
CA GLY A 76 2.48 4.40 -3.42
C GLY A 76 1.55 3.99 -4.54
N LEU A 77 0.31 3.62 -4.20
CA LEU A 77 -0.72 3.27 -5.16
C LEU A 77 -1.00 4.42 -6.14
N ARG A 78 -1.18 5.65 -5.64
CA ARG A 78 -1.50 6.83 -6.48
C ARG A 78 -0.40 7.17 -7.48
N GLU A 79 0.87 6.97 -7.13
CA GLU A 79 1.99 7.24 -8.04
C GLU A 79 2.09 6.24 -9.19
N LEU A 80 1.50 5.04 -9.04
CA LEU A 80 1.42 4.05 -10.11
C LEU A 80 0.26 4.29 -11.08
N LEU A 81 -0.72 5.10 -10.69
CA LEU A 81 -1.86 5.42 -11.53
C LEU A 81 -1.49 6.52 -12.53
N PRO A 82 -2.07 6.51 -13.75
CA PRO A 82 -1.92 7.62 -14.68
C PRO A 82 -2.54 8.90 -14.08
N LEU A 83 -1.68 9.83 -13.65
CA LEU A 83 -2.04 11.06 -12.93
C LEU A 83 -2.53 12.16 -13.85
N ASP A 84 -3.64 11.92 -14.56
CA ASP A 84 -4.36 12.96 -15.32
C ASP A 84 -5.82 13.16 -14.83
N ARG A 85 -6.17 12.57 -13.67
CA ARG A 85 -7.57 12.48 -13.18
C ARG A 85 -7.73 12.93 -11.72
N PRO A 86 -8.21 14.17 -11.47
CA PRO A 86 -8.48 14.70 -10.12
C PRO A 86 -9.46 13.85 -9.28
N GLU A 87 -10.24 13.00 -9.94
CA GLU A 87 -11.28 12.18 -9.33
C GLU A 87 -10.68 11.08 -8.41
N LEU A 88 -9.43 10.65 -8.63
CA LEU A 88 -8.76 9.56 -7.91
C LEU A 88 -8.35 9.88 -6.45
N SER A 89 -8.73 11.06 -5.94
CA SER A 89 -8.45 11.50 -4.57
C SER A 89 -9.12 10.66 -3.47
N GLY A 90 -10.08 9.79 -3.82
CA GLY A 90 -10.85 8.95 -2.89
C GLY A 90 -10.33 7.51 -2.66
N LEU A 91 -9.19 7.13 -3.24
CA LEU A 91 -8.65 5.77 -3.16
C LEU A 91 -8.25 5.35 -1.74
N ARG A 92 -8.51 4.08 -1.39
CA ARG A 92 -8.21 3.47 -0.09
C ARG A 92 -7.47 2.14 -0.28
N LEU A 93 -6.60 1.80 0.67
CA LEU A 93 -6.03 0.46 0.81
C LEU A 93 -6.80 -0.26 1.92
N ARG A 94 -7.18 -1.52 1.71
CA ARG A 94 -7.94 -2.33 2.67
C ARG A 94 -7.32 -3.70 2.87
#